data_AF-A0A813F3P7-F1
#
_entry.id   AF-A0A813F3P7-F1
#
_cell.length_a   1.000
_cell.length_b   1.000
_cell.length_c   1.000
_cell.angle_alpha   90.00
_cell.angle_beta   90.00
_cell.angle_gamma   90.00
#
_symmetry.space_group_name_H-M   'P 1'
#
loop_
_entity.id
_entity.type
_entity.pdbx_description
1 polymer ?
#
loop_
_entity_poly.entity_id
_entity_poly.type
_entity_poly.pdbx_seq_one_letter_code
_entity_poly.pdbx_strand_id
1 'polypeptide(L)'
;ESDTLAPIAVDAVLKVIDAKTATNVDLNDIRLVAKLGATTDETELIDGLALTQRIARNAGGPTRIEKAKIGLIQFCLSAPKTDMESNIQVRDYTQMDRLLREERTLLAKMVRDIERDDVEFISKILGVEAASSLDTFTEDKLAKADLVCEQSLGTELGSIIRFTGLSPTASGCCSVLVRATNALLLDETERSIHDALCVVRSLVKKKALIAGGSAPEMEVSQKLAAWARTVGGITAVCIEHYAEALELIPYTLAENA
;
A
#
# COMPACT_ATOMS: atom_id res chain seq x y z
N GLU A 1 -18.84 -9.31 3.94
CA GLU A 1 -17.97 -8.19 4.32
C GLU A 1 -17.01 -8.50 5.48
N SER A 2 -17.43 -8.58 6.75
CA SER A 2 -16.45 -8.79 7.85
C SER A 2 -15.70 -10.13 7.77
N ASP A 3 -16.42 -11.21 7.45
CA ASP A 3 -15.84 -12.55 7.38
C ASP A 3 -14.78 -12.71 6.27
N THR A 4 -14.86 -11.91 5.21
CA THR A 4 -13.89 -11.93 4.10
C THR A 4 -12.72 -10.98 4.35
N LEU A 5 -12.98 -9.79 4.91
CA LEU A 5 -11.95 -8.77 5.17
C LEU A 5 -11.06 -9.10 6.36
N ALA A 6 -11.61 -9.71 7.42
CA ALA A 6 -10.85 -10.07 8.62
C ALA A 6 -9.67 -11.03 8.34
N PRO A 7 -9.85 -12.18 7.64
CA PRO A 7 -8.71 -13.05 7.33
C PRO A 7 -7.72 -12.38 6.39
N ILE A 8 -8.18 -11.56 5.43
CA ILE A 8 -7.29 -10.81 4.52
C ILE A 8 -6.34 -9.89 5.32
N ALA A 9 -6.85 -9.16 6.31
CA ALA A 9 -6.03 -8.27 7.13
C ALA A 9 -5.02 -9.05 7.99
N VAL A 10 -5.42 -10.20 8.56
CA VAL A 10 -4.54 -11.05 9.36
C VAL A 10 -3.44 -11.66 8.48
N ASP A 11 -3.80 -12.21 7.34
CA ASP A 11 -2.86 -12.83 6.40
C ASP A 11 -1.86 -11.82 5.84
N ALA A 12 -2.32 -10.60 5.53
CA ALA A 12 -1.45 -9.50 5.09
C ALA A 12 -0.38 -9.17 6.15
N VAL A 13 -0.79 -9.01 7.41
CA VAL A 13 0.14 -8.69 8.50
C VAL A 13 1.09 -9.85 8.80
N LEU A 14 0.61 -11.10 8.78
CA LEU A 14 1.45 -12.27 8.99
C LEU A 14 2.51 -12.44 7.89
N LYS A 15 2.20 -12.07 6.65
CA LYS A 15 3.17 -12.07 5.54
C LYS A 15 4.27 -11.04 5.71
N VAL A 16 3.95 -9.89 6.31
CA VAL A 16 4.92 -8.81 6.57
C VAL A 16 5.84 -9.13 7.74
N ILE A 17 5.36 -9.92 8.70
CA ILE A 17 6.08 -10.20 9.93
C ILE A 17 7.17 -11.26 9.71
N ASP A 18 8.42 -10.88 9.98
CA ASP A 18 9.47 -11.83 10.28
C ASP A 18 9.39 -12.29 11.74
N ALA A 19 9.09 -13.58 11.93
CA ALA A 19 8.86 -14.19 13.25
C ALA A 19 10.04 -14.07 14.25
N LYS A 20 11.23 -13.65 13.81
CA LYS A 20 12.45 -13.56 14.63
C LYS A 20 12.75 -12.14 15.13
N THR A 21 12.18 -11.10 14.53
CA THR A 21 12.59 -9.68 14.72
C THR A 21 11.44 -8.74 15.06
N ALA A 22 10.19 -9.17 14.91
CA ALA A 22 9.07 -8.24 14.93
C ALA A 22 8.62 -7.82 16.35
N THR A 23 9.20 -6.72 16.84
CA THR A 23 8.60 -5.87 17.89
C THR A 23 7.65 -4.82 17.32
N ASN A 24 7.77 -4.49 16.02
CA ASN A 24 6.91 -3.53 15.33
C ASN A 24 6.68 -3.97 13.88
N VAL A 25 5.50 -3.66 13.34
CA VAL A 25 5.12 -3.89 11.95
C VAL A 25 4.90 -2.53 11.30
N ASP A 26 5.57 -2.29 10.17
CA ASP A 26 5.38 -1.09 9.37
C ASP A 26 4.23 -1.31 8.40
N LEU A 27 3.19 -0.49 8.52
CA LEU A 27 2.00 -0.60 7.66
C LEU A 27 2.24 -0.12 6.23
N ASN A 28 3.31 0.65 6.01
CA ASN A 28 3.69 1.13 4.68
C ASN A 28 4.10 -0.03 3.74
N ASP A 29 4.42 -1.21 4.30
CA ASP A 29 4.76 -2.41 3.54
C ASP A 29 3.51 -3.14 3.00
N ILE A 30 2.31 -2.70 3.41
CA ILE A 30 1.02 -3.20 2.93
C ILE A 30 0.38 -2.13 2.05
N ARG A 31 0.30 -2.39 0.74
CA ARG A 31 -0.30 -1.44 -0.19
C ARG A 31 -1.76 -1.76 -0.47
N LEU A 32 -2.63 -0.80 -0.16
CA LEU A 32 -4.03 -0.86 -0.55
C LEU A 32 -4.18 -0.27 -1.95
N VAL A 33 -4.74 -1.04 -2.88
CA VAL A 33 -5.04 -0.58 -4.22
C VAL A 33 -6.55 -0.56 -4.36
N ALA A 34 -7.12 0.64 -4.24
CA ALA A 34 -8.54 0.88 -4.35
C ALA A 34 -8.95 1.06 -5.82
N LYS A 35 -9.91 0.25 -6.29
CA LYS A 35 -10.48 0.38 -7.63
C LYS A 35 -12.00 0.25 -7.59
N LEU A 36 -12.64 1.15 -8.32
CA LEU A 36 -14.07 1.06 -8.59
C LEU A 36 -14.35 -0.18 -9.44
N GLY A 37 -15.45 -0.85 -9.12
CA GLY A 37 -15.91 -2.05 -9.81
C GLY A 37 -16.14 -3.21 -8.85
N ALA A 38 -17.14 -4.04 -9.18
CA ALA A 38 -17.58 -5.19 -8.40
C ALA A 38 -18.06 -4.88 -6.97
N THR A 39 -18.37 -5.92 -6.20
CA THR A 39 -18.80 -5.84 -4.79
C THR A 39 -17.60 -5.91 -3.85
N THR A 40 -17.79 -5.47 -2.60
CA THR A 40 -16.78 -5.54 -1.52
C THR A 40 -16.25 -6.96 -1.29
N ASP A 41 -17.08 -7.97 -1.51
CA ASP A 41 -16.70 -9.35 -1.28
C ASP A 41 -15.70 -9.88 -2.33
N GLU A 42 -15.51 -9.18 -3.45
CA GLU A 42 -14.47 -9.47 -4.44
C GLU A 42 -13.12 -8.79 -4.11
N THR A 43 -12.95 -8.29 -2.89
CA THR A 43 -11.64 -7.84 -2.39
C THR A 43 -10.69 -9.04 -2.27
N GLU A 44 -9.47 -8.90 -2.78
CA GLU A 44 -8.51 -10.00 -2.89
C GLU A 44 -7.16 -9.58 -2.31
N LEU A 45 -6.55 -10.47 -1.53
CA LEU A 45 -5.14 -10.37 -1.16
C LEU A 45 -4.30 -10.86 -2.35
N ILE A 46 -3.39 -10.01 -2.84
CA ILE A 46 -2.48 -10.35 -3.93
C ILE A 46 -1.10 -10.61 -3.35
N ASP A 47 -0.60 -11.82 -3.59
CA ASP A 47 0.74 -12.26 -3.21
C ASP A 47 1.78 -11.73 -4.20
N GLY A 48 1.95 -10.41 -4.13
CA GLY A 48 2.86 -9.63 -4.94
C GLY A 48 2.42 -8.17 -5.02
N LEU A 49 2.68 -7.57 -6.18
CA LEU A 49 2.41 -6.17 -6.44
C LEU A 49 1.14 -6.01 -7.29
N ALA A 50 0.31 -5.05 -6.91
CA ALA A 50 -0.78 -4.55 -7.74
C ALA A 50 -0.48 -3.10 -8.11
N LEU A 51 -0.55 -2.79 -9.41
CA LEU A 51 -0.32 -1.46 -9.94
C LEU A 51 -1.57 -0.93 -10.64
N THR A 52 -1.85 0.35 -10.42
CA THR A 52 -3.00 1.06 -11.01
C THR A 52 -2.67 1.72 -12.33
N GLN A 53 -1.39 1.82 -12.67
CA GLN A 53 -0.95 2.32 -13.96
C GLN A 53 -1.47 1.39 -15.07
N ARG A 54 -1.97 1.98 -16.17
CA ARG A 54 -2.43 1.22 -17.36
C ARG A 54 -1.25 0.47 -18.00
N ILE A 55 -1.35 -0.26 -19.13
CA ILE A 55 -0.19 -0.70 -19.97
C ILE A 55 0.04 0.18 -21.22
N ALA A 56 1.30 0.38 -21.64
CA ALA A 56 1.67 1.28 -22.74
C ALA A 56 1.28 0.66 -24.08
N ARG A 57 -0.03 0.69 -24.39
CA ARG A 57 -0.59 0.06 -25.59
C ARG A 57 -0.14 0.72 -26.88
N ASN A 58 0.22 2.00 -26.84
CA ASN A 58 0.74 2.74 -28.00
C ASN A 58 2.05 2.13 -28.57
N ALA A 59 2.78 1.37 -27.75
CA ALA A 59 4.01 0.67 -28.15
C ALA A 59 3.81 -0.84 -28.43
N GLY A 60 2.56 -1.33 -28.43
CA GLY A 60 2.29 -2.76 -28.55
C GLY A 60 2.58 -3.58 -27.29
N GLY A 61 2.45 -2.97 -26.10
CA GLY A 61 2.70 -3.65 -24.82
C GLY A 61 1.81 -4.89 -24.62
N PRO A 62 2.39 -6.07 -24.28
CA PRO A 62 1.63 -7.31 -24.09
C PRO A 62 0.77 -7.25 -22.80
N THR A 63 -0.41 -7.87 -22.83
CA THR A 63 -1.33 -7.95 -21.69
C THR A 63 -0.96 -9.04 -20.68
N ARG A 64 -0.22 -10.06 -21.12
CA ARG A 64 0.20 -11.19 -20.29
C ARG A 64 1.63 -11.57 -20.64
N ILE A 65 2.50 -11.61 -19.64
CA ILE A 65 3.89 -12.04 -19.77
C ILE A 65 4.15 -13.14 -18.74
N GLU A 66 4.56 -14.31 -19.22
CA GLU A 66 5.04 -15.41 -18.39
C GLU A 66 6.56 -15.29 -18.22
N LYS A 67 7.07 -15.51 -17.01
CA LYS A 67 8.50 -15.41 -16.64
C LYS A 67 9.13 -14.08 -17.04
N ALA A 68 8.51 -12.99 -16.60
CA ALA A 68 8.99 -11.64 -16.87
C ALA A 68 10.26 -11.32 -16.06
N LYS A 69 11.23 -10.67 -16.71
CA LYS A 69 12.30 -9.92 -16.03
C LYS A 69 11.82 -8.47 -15.86
N ILE A 70 11.79 -7.97 -14.63
CA ILE A 70 11.31 -6.63 -14.28
C ILE A 70 12.50 -5.79 -13.83
N GLY A 71 12.65 -4.60 -14.41
CA GLY A 71 13.65 -3.62 -14.01
C GLY A 71 12.99 -2.30 -13.61
N LEU A 72 13.52 -1.66 -12.58
CA LEU A 72 13.11 -0.32 -12.16
C LEU A 72 14.06 0.71 -12.74
N ILE A 73 13.51 1.68 -13.48
CA ILE A 73 14.25 2.73 -14.16
C ILE A 73 13.80 4.08 -13.59
N GLN A 74 14.74 4.86 -13.06
CA GLN A 74 14.48 6.19 -12.51
C GLN A 74 14.94 7.33 -13.43
N PHE A 75 15.72 7.05 -14.48
CA PHE A 75 16.12 8.08 -15.42
C PHE A 75 15.02 8.40 -16.43
N CYS A 76 14.99 9.65 -16.88
CA CYS A 76 14.12 10.07 -17.97
C CYS A 76 14.61 9.45 -19.29
N LEU A 77 13.73 8.74 -19.99
CA LEU A 77 13.99 8.25 -21.36
C LEU A 77 13.92 9.36 -22.42
N SER A 78 13.60 10.60 -22.01
CA SER A 78 13.69 11.79 -22.87
C SER A 78 15.13 12.21 -23.07
N ALA A 79 15.40 12.86 -24.20
CA ALA A 79 16.68 13.52 -24.43
C ALA A 79 17.07 14.33 -23.18
N PRO A 80 18.30 14.13 -22.65
CA PRO A 80 18.74 14.80 -21.46
C PRO A 80 18.68 16.30 -21.72
N LYS A 81 17.82 17.00 -20.97
CA LYS A 81 17.85 18.46 -20.98
C LYS A 81 19.16 18.86 -20.34
N THR A 82 20.02 19.50 -21.10
CA THR A 82 21.23 20.12 -20.55
C THR A 82 20.79 21.25 -19.63
N ASP A 83 21.13 21.16 -18.35
CA ASP A 83 20.77 22.17 -17.34
C ASP A 83 21.52 23.51 -17.54
N MET A 84 22.58 23.48 -18.35
CA MET A 84 23.31 24.66 -18.81
C MET A 84 22.64 25.22 -20.08
N GLU A 85 22.54 26.54 -20.23
CA GLU A 85 22.04 27.20 -21.44
C GLU A 85 22.74 26.66 -22.71
N SER A 86 22.13 25.68 -23.36
CA SER A 86 22.68 25.02 -24.54
C SER A 86 22.30 25.82 -25.77
N ASN A 87 23.18 26.70 -26.22
CA ASN A 87 22.98 27.40 -27.48
C ASN A 87 23.49 26.52 -28.62
N ILE A 88 22.60 25.75 -29.24
CA ILE A 88 22.93 24.89 -30.37
C ILE A 88 23.06 25.76 -31.62
N GLN A 89 24.29 26.14 -31.97
CA GLN A 89 24.58 26.86 -33.20
C GLN A 89 24.63 25.90 -34.38
N VAL A 90 23.58 25.87 -35.19
CA VAL A 90 23.56 25.05 -36.41
C VAL A 90 24.27 25.79 -37.54
N ARG A 91 25.43 25.30 -37.98
CA ARG A 91 26.22 25.93 -39.05
C ARG A 91 26.11 25.21 -40.39
N ASP A 92 25.83 23.92 -40.37
CA ASP A 92 25.75 23.08 -41.58
C ASP A 92 24.39 22.43 -41.77
N TYR A 93 24.00 22.23 -43.03
CA TYR A 93 22.75 21.53 -43.41
C TYR A 93 22.74 20.06 -42.95
N THR A 94 23.92 19.42 -42.84
CA THR A 94 24.07 18.06 -42.31
C THR A 94 23.86 18.00 -40.80
N GLN A 95 24.18 19.08 -40.08
CA GLN A 95 23.95 19.20 -38.64
C GLN A 95 22.45 19.39 -38.35
N MET A 96 21.68 20.03 -39.23
CA MET A 96 20.21 20.08 -39.11
C MET A 96 19.58 18.69 -39.15
N ASP A 97 19.96 17.83 -40.09
CA ASP A 97 19.40 16.47 -40.17
C ASP A 97 19.89 15.58 -39.00
N ARG A 98 21.09 15.84 -38.48
CA ARG A 98 21.60 15.20 -37.26
C ARG A 98 20.82 15.65 -36.02
N LEU A 99 20.52 16.94 -35.88
CA LEU A 99 19.72 17.46 -34.78
C LEU A 99 18.27 16.97 -34.86
N LEU A 100 17.70 16.95 -36.05
CA LEU A 100 16.36 16.39 -36.29
C LEU A 100 16.34 14.89 -36.01
N ARG A 101 17.42 14.14 -36.24
CA ARG A 101 17.54 12.72 -35.87
C ARG A 101 17.76 12.54 -34.37
N GLU A 102 18.55 13.39 -33.73
CA GLU A 102 18.74 13.43 -32.28
C GLU A 102 17.42 13.80 -31.59
N GLU A 103 16.69 14.82 -32.05
CA GLU A 103 15.34 15.14 -31.59
C GLU A 103 14.31 14.06 -31.96
N ARG A 104 14.43 13.40 -33.13
CA ARG A 104 13.56 12.27 -33.52
C ARG A 104 13.82 11.00 -32.72
N THR A 105 14.75 10.99 -31.77
CA THR A 105 14.64 10.10 -30.59
C THR A 105 13.54 10.59 -29.62
N LEU A 106 12.41 11.03 -30.19
CA LEU A 106 11.12 11.25 -29.54
C LEU A 106 10.46 9.90 -29.23
N LEU A 107 11.14 9.06 -28.44
CA LEU A 107 10.56 7.86 -27.83
C LEU A 107 10.35 8.05 -26.32
N ALA A 108 10.03 9.27 -25.91
CA ALA A 108 9.87 9.64 -24.50
C ALA A 108 8.49 10.21 -24.16
N LYS A 109 7.45 9.76 -24.87
CA LYS A 109 6.07 9.81 -24.37
C LYS A 109 5.58 8.45 -23.87
N MET A 110 6.46 7.46 -23.82
CA MET A 110 6.08 6.06 -23.54
C MET A 110 6.39 5.60 -22.12
N VAL A 111 6.93 6.48 -21.28
CA VAL A 111 7.21 6.16 -19.88
C VAL A 111 6.08 6.70 -19.03
N ARG A 112 5.56 5.83 -18.17
CA ARG A 112 4.55 6.22 -17.21
C ARG A 112 5.25 6.83 -16.04
N ASP A 113 4.67 7.90 -15.54
CA ASP A 113 5.03 8.44 -14.25
C ASP A 113 4.55 7.44 -13.19
N ILE A 114 5.51 6.74 -12.61
CA ILE A 114 5.37 6.05 -11.33
C ILE A 114 5.68 7.10 -10.28
N GLU A 115 4.85 7.21 -9.24
CA GLU A 115 5.09 8.16 -8.17
C GLU A 115 6.39 7.81 -7.42
N ARG A 116 7.07 8.81 -6.84
CA ARG A 116 8.38 8.56 -6.18
C ARG A 116 8.23 7.58 -5.01
N ASP A 117 7.15 7.71 -4.26
CA ASP A 117 6.84 6.86 -3.11
C ASP A 117 6.58 5.40 -3.56
N ASP A 118 6.04 5.23 -4.76
CA ASP A 118 5.85 3.90 -5.37
C ASP A 118 7.17 3.23 -5.71
N VAL A 119 8.21 3.99 -6.08
CA VAL A 119 9.51 3.41 -6.45
C VAL A 119 10.16 2.72 -5.26
N GLU A 120 10.09 3.31 -4.06
CA GLU A 120 10.64 2.72 -2.84
C GLU A 120 9.93 1.40 -2.50
N PHE A 121 8.59 1.40 -2.57
CA PHE A 121 7.78 0.22 -2.30
C PHE A 121 8.04 -0.91 -3.31
N ILE A 122 8.08 -0.58 -4.62
CA ILE A 122 8.30 -1.58 -5.67
C ILE A 122 9.74 -2.10 -5.60
N SER A 123 10.72 -1.24 -5.30
CA SER A 123 12.13 -1.64 -5.07
C SER A 123 12.24 -2.67 -3.95
N LYS A 124 11.53 -2.43 -2.84
CA LYS A 124 11.50 -3.34 -1.69
C LYS A 124 10.84 -4.68 -2.02
N ILE A 125 9.69 -4.67 -2.71
CA ILE A 125 9.00 -5.90 -3.15
C ILE A 125 9.83 -6.72 -4.13
N LEU A 126 10.43 -6.05 -5.13
CA LEU A 126 11.19 -6.71 -6.18
C LEU A 126 12.59 -7.13 -5.70
N GLY A 127 13.08 -6.55 -4.60
CA GLY A 127 14.45 -6.74 -4.12
C GLY A 127 15.49 -6.17 -5.07
N VAL A 128 15.14 -5.14 -5.84
CA VAL A 128 15.95 -4.58 -6.92
C VAL A 128 16.13 -3.09 -6.73
N GLU A 129 17.38 -2.63 -6.78
CA GLU A 129 17.69 -1.20 -6.79
C GLU A 129 17.20 -0.52 -8.07
N ALA A 130 16.58 0.65 -7.92
CA ALA A 130 16.22 1.48 -9.06
C ALA A 130 17.49 1.96 -9.80
N ALA A 131 17.54 1.73 -11.11
CA ALA A 131 18.64 2.17 -11.95
C ALA A 131 18.50 3.67 -12.28
N SER A 132 19.47 4.46 -11.83
CA SER A 132 19.52 5.92 -12.04
C SER A 132 20.18 6.32 -13.36
N SER A 133 20.89 5.41 -14.03
CA SER A 133 21.50 5.63 -15.34
C SER A 133 21.44 4.35 -16.19
N LEU A 134 21.50 4.51 -17.52
CA LEU A 134 21.53 3.40 -18.47
C LEU A 134 22.74 2.47 -18.24
N ASP A 135 23.89 3.04 -17.85
CA ASP A 135 25.14 2.28 -17.64
C ASP A 135 25.07 1.35 -16.43
N THR A 136 24.20 1.66 -15.46
CA THR A 136 24.01 0.86 -14.24
C THR A 136 22.97 -0.25 -14.43
N PHE A 137 22.35 -0.33 -15.61
CA PHE A 137 21.31 -1.31 -15.90
C PHE A 137 21.92 -2.65 -16.35
N THR A 138 22.27 -3.50 -15.38
CA THR A 138 22.75 -4.86 -15.61
C THR A 138 21.66 -5.91 -15.38
N GLU A 139 21.83 -7.11 -15.92
CA GLU A 139 20.86 -8.21 -15.69
C GLU A 139 20.75 -8.61 -14.22
N ASP A 140 21.76 -8.31 -13.40
CA ASP A 140 21.78 -8.58 -11.98
C ASP A 140 20.77 -7.72 -11.20
N LYS A 141 20.39 -6.55 -11.76
CA LYS A 141 19.36 -5.66 -11.22
C LYS A 141 17.98 -5.92 -11.82
N LEU A 142 17.71 -7.14 -12.30
CA LEU A 142 16.39 -7.52 -12.80
C LEU A 142 15.73 -8.53 -11.85
N ALA A 143 14.50 -8.22 -11.45
CA ALA A 143 13.66 -9.13 -10.68
C ALA A 143 13.00 -10.13 -11.62
N LYS A 144 12.73 -11.33 -11.11
CA LYS A 144 12.00 -12.37 -11.84
C LYS A 144 10.59 -12.49 -11.28
N ALA A 145 9.60 -12.43 -12.17
CA ALA A 145 8.19 -12.66 -11.86
C ALA A 145 7.63 -13.77 -12.77
N ASP A 146 6.93 -14.73 -12.19
CA ASP A 146 6.37 -15.86 -12.94
C ASP A 146 5.25 -15.44 -13.87
N LEU A 147 4.39 -14.51 -13.44
CA LEU A 147 3.29 -14.03 -14.25
C LEU A 147 2.98 -12.57 -13.96
N VAL A 148 3.02 -11.77 -15.02
CA VAL A 148 2.53 -10.38 -15.05
C VAL A 148 1.30 -10.34 -15.95
N CYS A 149 0.15 -9.98 -15.39
CA CYS A 149 -1.11 -9.98 -16.10
C CYS A 149 -1.83 -8.64 -15.94
N GLU A 150 -2.28 -8.06 -17.05
CA GLU A 150 -3.24 -6.97 -17.08
C GLU A 150 -4.64 -7.54 -16.98
N GLN A 151 -5.31 -7.24 -15.86
CA GLN A 151 -6.73 -7.49 -15.74
C GLN A 151 -7.48 -6.17 -16.03
N SER A 152 -8.14 -6.12 -17.18
CA SER A 152 -9.10 -5.06 -17.49
C SER A 152 -10.38 -5.29 -16.72
N LEU A 153 -10.77 -4.35 -15.86
CA LEU A 153 -11.94 -4.48 -14.98
C LEU A 153 -13.24 -3.92 -15.62
N GLY A 154 -13.26 -3.76 -16.94
CA GLY A 154 -14.36 -3.19 -17.71
C GLY A 154 -13.89 -2.07 -18.65
N THR A 155 -14.75 -1.63 -19.56
CA THR A 155 -14.44 -0.64 -20.61
C THR A 155 -14.11 0.76 -20.06
N GLU A 156 -14.63 1.13 -18.88
CA GLU A 156 -14.47 2.47 -18.29
C GLU A 156 -13.69 2.48 -16.97
N LEU A 157 -13.54 1.32 -16.31
CA LEU A 157 -13.03 1.20 -14.93
C LEU A 157 -11.50 1.08 -14.82
N GLY A 158 -10.79 1.17 -15.96
CA GLY A 158 -9.34 1.07 -16.01
C GLY A 158 -8.82 -0.36 -15.93
N SER A 159 -7.49 -0.50 -16.04
CA SER A 159 -6.80 -1.78 -15.90
C SER A 159 -5.96 -1.80 -14.63
N ILE A 160 -5.78 -3.02 -14.09
CA ILE A 160 -4.91 -3.31 -12.97
C ILE A 160 -3.84 -4.27 -13.48
N ILE A 161 -2.59 -4.01 -13.14
CA ILE A 161 -1.49 -4.93 -13.44
C ILE A 161 -1.23 -5.73 -12.17
N ARG A 162 -1.40 -7.05 -12.27
CA ARG A 162 -1.12 -8.01 -11.19
C ARG A 162 0.23 -8.66 -11.47
N PHE A 163 1.12 -8.56 -10.49
CA PHE A 163 2.39 -9.27 -10.48
C PHE A 163 2.26 -10.45 -9.52
N THR A 164 2.31 -11.67 -10.06
CA THR A 164 2.16 -12.91 -9.30
C THR A 164 3.39 -13.79 -9.46
N GLY A 165 3.75 -14.51 -8.39
CA GLY A 165 4.94 -15.38 -8.37
C GLY A 165 6.23 -14.59 -8.44
N LEU A 166 6.39 -13.60 -7.55
CA LEU A 166 7.67 -12.93 -7.35
C LEU A 166 8.61 -13.87 -6.60
N SER A 167 9.83 -14.04 -7.10
CA SER A 167 10.84 -14.86 -6.41
C SER A 167 11.11 -14.29 -5.01
N PRO A 168 10.85 -15.05 -3.94
CA PRO A 168 10.79 -14.53 -2.57
C PRO A 168 12.22 -14.30 -2.08
N THR A 169 12.76 -13.11 -2.32
CA THR A 169 14.14 -12.80 -1.93
C THR A 169 14.23 -11.59 -0.99
N ALA A 170 13.20 -10.75 -0.89
CA ALA A 170 13.22 -9.64 0.06
C ALA A 170 11.82 -9.32 0.61
N SER A 171 11.74 -9.36 1.95
CA SER A 171 10.74 -8.79 2.86
C SER A 171 9.28 -8.68 2.40
N GLY A 172 8.43 -9.50 3.01
CA GLY A 172 7.22 -9.08 3.72
C GLY A 172 6.38 -7.92 3.18
N CYS A 173 6.17 -7.81 1.88
CA CYS A 173 5.32 -6.78 1.31
C CYS A 173 4.17 -7.44 0.55
N CYS A 174 2.96 -6.95 0.79
CA CYS A 174 1.75 -7.48 0.16
C CYS A 174 0.89 -6.34 -0.38
N SER A 175 0.09 -6.63 -1.40
CA SER A 175 -0.91 -5.69 -1.90
C SER A 175 -2.31 -6.26 -1.73
N VAL A 176 -3.24 -5.42 -1.27
CA VAL A 176 -4.65 -5.77 -1.16
C VAL A 176 -5.41 -5.00 -2.23
N LEU A 177 -6.10 -5.72 -3.09
CA LEU A 177 -6.98 -5.11 -4.08
C LEU A 177 -8.35 -4.89 -3.45
N VAL A 178 -8.70 -3.63 -3.26
CA VAL A 178 -10.01 -3.23 -2.76
C VAL A 178 -10.92 -2.90 -3.94
N ARG A 179 -12.07 -3.56 -3.98
CA ARG A 179 -13.09 -3.42 -5.02
C ARG A 179 -14.41 -3.00 -4.38
N ALA A 180 -15.08 -2.04 -4.99
CA ALA A 180 -16.34 -1.50 -4.48
C ALA A 180 -17.17 -0.91 -5.61
N THR A 181 -18.49 -0.92 -5.45
CA THR A 181 -19.45 -0.40 -6.44
C THR A 181 -19.47 1.12 -6.48
N ASN A 182 -19.24 1.77 -5.34
CA ASN A 182 -19.34 3.22 -5.18
C ASN A 182 -18.06 3.77 -4.53
N ALA A 183 -17.67 4.99 -4.89
CA ALA A 183 -16.50 5.66 -4.35
C ALA A 183 -16.57 5.84 -2.83
N LEU A 184 -17.76 6.19 -2.29
CA LEU A 184 -17.95 6.31 -0.84
C LEU A 184 -17.71 4.98 -0.11
N LEU A 185 -18.14 3.88 -0.72
CA LEU A 185 -17.94 2.54 -0.16
C LEU A 185 -16.48 2.10 -0.30
N LEU A 186 -15.82 2.51 -1.39
CA LEU A 186 -14.40 2.26 -1.60
C LEU A 186 -13.56 2.94 -0.51
N ASP A 187 -13.83 4.21 -0.21
CA ASP A 187 -13.13 4.96 0.84
C ASP A 187 -13.41 4.37 2.23
N GLU A 188 -14.66 3.96 2.50
CA GLU A 188 -15.05 3.35 3.77
C GLU A 188 -14.39 1.97 3.98
N THR A 189 -14.29 1.18 2.91
CA THR A 189 -13.66 -0.15 2.97
C THR A 189 -12.14 -0.05 3.10
N GLU A 190 -11.50 0.93 2.45
CA GLU A 190 -10.07 1.23 2.65
C GLU A 190 -9.78 1.61 4.10
N ARG A 191 -10.61 2.49 4.69
CA ARG A 191 -10.50 2.87 6.11
C ARG A 191 -10.73 1.68 7.04
N SER A 192 -11.74 0.86 6.76
CA SER A 192 -12.05 -0.34 7.53
C SER A 192 -10.89 -1.34 7.55
N ILE A 193 -10.21 -1.52 6.41
CA ILE A 193 -9.00 -2.36 6.33
C ILE A 193 -7.85 -1.72 7.10
N HIS A 194 -7.64 -0.41 6.98
CA HIS A 194 -6.61 0.29 7.74
C HIS A 194 -6.77 0.11 9.26
N ASP A 195 -7.99 0.23 9.76
CA ASP A 195 -8.31 0.02 11.18
C ASP A 195 -8.08 -1.43 11.60
N ALA A 196 -8.50 -2.40 10.79
CA ALA A 196 -8.23 -3.82 11.04
C ALA A 196 -6.72 -4.12 11.10
N LEU A 197 -5.94 -3.60 10.15
CA LEU A 197 -4.47 -3.71 10.15
C LEU A 197 -3.86 -3.09 11.42
N CYS A 198 -4.39 -1.95 11.87
CA CYS A 198 -3.94 -1.30 13.10
C CYS A 198 -4.22 -2.13 14.36
N VAL A 199 -5.35 -2.83 14.42
CA VAL A 199 -5.70 -3.74 15.53
C VAL A 199 -4.73 -4.93 15.54
N VAL A 200 -4.51 -5.59 14.40
CA VAL A 200 -3.60 -6.73 14.32
C VAL A 200 -2.16 -6.31 14.66
N ARG A 201 -1.71 -5.15 14.15
CA ARG A 201 -0.41 -4.55 14.52
C ARG A 201 -0.27 -4.36 16.03
N SER A 202 -1.34 -3.95 16.72
CA SER A 202 -1.30 -3.73 18.17
C SER A 202 -1.10 -5.04 18.94
N LEU A 203 -1.70 -6.13 18.47
CA LEU A 203 -1.49 -7.48 19.01
C LEU A 203 -0.06 -8.00 18.79
N VAL A 204 0.56 -7.61 17.67
CA VAL A 204 1.96 -7.97 17.36
C VAL A 204 2.92 -7.20 18.28
N LYS A 205 2.66 -5.90 18.50
CA LYS A 205 3.45 -5.07 19.43
C LYS A 205 3.36 -5.56 20.87
N LYS A 206 2.14 -5.87 21.34
CA LYS A 206 1.87 -6.36 22.69
C LYS A 206 0.95 -7.56 22.62
N LYS A 207 1.48 -8.72 23.02
CA LYS A 207 0.75 -10.01 23.06
C LYS A 207 -0.19 -10.08 24.27
N ALA A 208 -1.17 -9.17 24.33
CA ALA A 208 -2.20 -9.13 25.35
C ALA A 208 -3.54 -8.81 24.69
N LEU A 209 -4.60 -9.48 25.15
CA LEU A 209 -5.97 -9.26 24.69
C LEU A 209 -6.87 -9.16 25.92
N ILE A 210 -7.81 -8.22 25.88
CA ILE A 210 -8.80 -7.99 26.94
C ILE A 210 -10.16 -8.32 26.34
N ALA A 211 -11.10 -8.79 27.18
CA ALA A 211 -12.48 -8.96 26.75
C ALA A 211 -13.06 -7.63 26.26
N GLY A 212 -13.78 -7.66 25.14
CA GLY A 212 -14.47 -6.48 24.59
C GLY A 212 -15.80 -6.18 25.29
N GLY A 213 -16.68 -5.45 24.61
CA GLY A 213 -18.03 -5.16 25.11
C GLY A 213 -18.06 -4.32 26.38
N SER A 214 -17.09 -3.42 26.53
CA SER A 214 -16.90 -2.56 27.70
C SER A 214 -16.69 -3.26 29.05
N ALA A 215 -16.29 -4.54 29.03
CA ALA A 215 -15.91 -5.26 30.24
C ALA A 215 -14.78 -4.58 31.04
N PRO A 216 -13.69 -4.07 30.43
CA PRO A 216 -12.62 -3.43 31.20
C PRO A 216 -13.07 -2.08 31.78
N GLU A 217 -13.87 -1.29 31.07
CA GLU A 217 -14.39 -0.01 31.54
C GLU A 217 -15.25 -0.19 32.79
N MET A 218 -16.13 -1.19 32.79
CA MET A 218 -16.99 -1.52 33.95
C MET A 218 -16.17 -2.03 35.14
N GLU A 219 -15.21 -2.92 34.91
CA GLU A 219 -14.31 -3.44 35.95
C GLU A 219 -13.46 -2.32 36.58
N VAL A 220 -12.99 -1.37 35.77
CA VAL A 220 -12.24 -0.21 36.24
C VAL A 220 -13.15 0.73 37.04
N SER A 221 -14.38 1.01 36.58
CA SER A 221 -15.35 1.80 37.36
C SER A 221 -15.57 1.21 38.76
N GLN A 222 -15.84 -0.10 38.85
CA GLN A 222 -16.08 -0.77 40.14
C GLN A 222 -14.88 -0.69 41.08
N LYS A 223 -13.66 -0.90 40.55
CA LYS A 223 -12.42 -0.80 41.33
C LYS A 223 -12.15 0.63 41.80
N LEU A 224 -12.39 1.63 40.96
CA LEU A 224 -12.22 3.02 41.32
C LEU A 224 -13.26 3.46 42.37
N ALA A 225 -14.51 3.02 42.26
CA ALA A 225 -15.55 3.27 43.28
C ALA A 225 -15.24 2.60 44.63
N ALA A 226 -14.60 1.42 44.61
CA ALA A 226 -14.08 0.80 45.84
C ALA A 226 -12.89 1.59 46.42
N TRP A 227 -11.99 2.08 45.57
CA TRP A 227 -10.83 2.85 45.99
C TRP A 227 -11.21 4.24 46.53
N ALA A 228 -12.21 4.90 45.94
CA ALA A 228 -12.76 6.17 46.40
C ALA A 228 -13.22 6.10 47.86
N ARG A 229 -13.75 4.95 48.31
CA ARG A 229 -14.14 4.75 49.72
C ARG A 229 -12.96 4.67 50.69
N THR A 230 -11.77 4.30 50.20
CA THR A 230 -10.54 4.22 51.02
C THR A 230 -9.82 5.57 51.11
N VAL A 231 -9.94 6.39 50.07
CA VAL A 231 -9.35 7.73 50.01
C VAL A 231 -10.35 8.70 50.63
N GLY A 232 -9.95 9.43 51.67
CA GLY A 232 -10.80 10.48 52.25
C GLY A 232 -10.69 11.81 51.52
N GLY A 233 -11.67 12.68 51.69
CA GLY A 233 -11.62 14.08 51.26
C GLY A 233 -12.12 14.32 49.83
N ILE A 234 -11.75 15.48 49.28
CA ILE A 234 -12.23 15.95 47.97
C ILE A 234 -11.78 15.04 46.83
N THR A 235 -10.60 14.41 46.96
CA THR A 235 -10.06 13.48 45.98
C THR A 235 -10.95 12.25 45.79
N ALA A 236 -11.67 11.80 46.83
CA ALA A 236 -12.62 10.70 46.75
C ALA A 236 -13.74 10.98 45.75
N VAL A 237 -14.30 12.19 45.83
CA VAL A 237 -15.39 12.66 44.97
C VAL A 237 -14.93 12.77 43.52
N CYS A 238 -13.70 13.25 43.29
CA CYS A 238 -13.13 13.30 41.94
C CYS A 238 -12.95 11.89 41.34
N ILE A 239 -12.52 10.91 42.15
CA ILE A 239 -12.36 9.52 41.70
C ILE A 239 -13.72 8.88 41.40
N GLU A 240 -14.73 9.15 42.22
CA GLU A 240 -16.10 8.66 42.02
C GLU A 240 -16.70 9.18 40.70
N HIS A 241 -16.62 10.49 40.44
CA HIS A 241 -17.08 11.05 39.17
C HIS A 241 -16.30 10.55 37.95
N TYR A 242 -15.00 10.24 38.13
CA TYR A 242 -14.23 9.61 37.06
C TYR A 242 -14.67 8.17 36.79
N ALA A 243 -15.02 7.41 37.84
CA ALA A 243 -15.60 6.08 37.69
C ALA A 243 -16.95 6.12 36.95
N GLU A 244 -17.85 7.03 37.36
CA GLU A 244 -19.13 7.28 36.67
C GLU A 244 -18.93 7.64 35.19
N ALA A 245 -17.92 8.45 34.87
CA ALA A 245 -17.62 8.83 33.49
C ALA A 245 -17.23 7.62 32.60
N LEU A 246 -16.59 6.59 33.16
CA LEU A 246 -16.24 5.37 32.42
C LEU A 246 -17.46 4.52 32.08
N GLU A 247 -18.57 4.67 32.81
CA GLU A 247 -19.83 3.96 32.55
C GLU A 247 -20.59 4.52 31.34
N LEU A 248 -20.18 5.68 30.81
CA LEU A 248 -20.75 6.26 29.59
C LEU A 248 -20.57 5.34 28.37
N ILE A 249 -19.44 4.65 28.25
CA ILE A 249 -19.17 3.76 27.11
C ILE A 249 -20.12 2.56 27.11
N PRO A 250 -20.24 1.76 28.19
CA PRO A 250 -21.22 0.67 28.21
C PRO A 250 -22.66 1.17 28.10
N TYR A 251 -22.99 2.34 28.66
CA TYR A 251 -24.31 2.94 28.51
C TYR A 251 -24.64 3.26 27.05
N THR A 252 -23.74 3.96 26.35
CA THR A 252 -23.93 4.29 24.92
C THR A 252 -23.93 3.05 24.03
N LEU A 253 -23.15 2.01 24.37
CA LEU A 253 -23.22 0.73 23.67
C LEU A 253 -24.56 0.04 23.88
N ALA A 254 -25.12 0.07 25.09
CA ALA A 254 -26.44 -0.50 25.38
C ALA A 254 -27.59 0.29 24.74
N GLU A 255 -27.43 1.61 24.57
CA GLU A 255 -28.42 2.46 23.90
C GLU A 255 -28.43 2.24 22.37
N ASN A 256 -27.26 1.95 21.78
CA ASN A 256 -27.11 1.71 20.34
C ASN A 256 -27.37 0.25 19.92
N ALA A 257 -27.46 -0.68 20.87
CA ALA A 257 -27.70 -2.11 20.63
C ALA A 257 -29.19 -2.43 20.43
#